data_AF-A0A7C3D738-F1
#
_entry.id   AF-A0A7C3D738-F1
#
_cell.length_a   1.000
_cell.length_b   1.000
_cell.length_c   1.000
_cell.angle_alpha   90.00
_cell.angle_beta   90.00
_cell.angle_gamma   90.00
#
_symmetry.space_group_name_H-M   'P 1'
#
loop_
_entity.id
_entity.type
_entity.pdbx_description
1 polymer ?
#
loop_
_entity_poly.entity_id
_entity_poly.type
_entity_poly.pdbx_seq_one_letter_code
_entity_poly.pdbx_strand_id
1 'polypeptide(L)'
;DTRWMHRPRIDWQMAELRYRHGTVQQQIFNGLQKMIAVRKTITAFADYNNRELLDTGNPHLFTFMRSNPFIENDNVLVVANFDGSPQSLTLSDLGPRSRFEHSQLRDLYSGESPRLFKDQLVIPPYRFYWLSDQELP
;
A
#
# COMPACT_ATOMS: atom_id res chain seq x y z
N ASP A 1 -12.78 20.59 -27.24
CA ASP A 1 -12.92 19.30 -26.55
C ASP A 1 -11.60 18.92 -25.92
N THR A 2 -11.45 19.12 -24.61
CA THR A 2 -10.21 18.86 -23.86
C THR A 2 -10.00 17.37 -23.51
N ARG A 3 -10.99 16.52 -23.77
CA ARG A 3 -10.95 15.07 -23.44
C ARG A 3 -9.83 14.33 -24.19
N TRP A 4 -9.42 14.84 -25.36
CA TRP A 4 -8.33 14.27 -26.16
C TRP A 4 -6.93 14.51 -25.56
N MET A 5 -6.78 15.43 -24.62
CA MET A 5 -5.50 15.75 -23.98
C MET A 5 -4.91 14.55 -23.20
N HIS A 6 -5.78 13.72 -22.59
CA HIS A 6 -5.38 12.50 -21.88
C HIS A 6 -5.38 11.24 -22.76
N ARG A 7 -5.46 11.39 -24.10
CA ARG A 7 -5.40 10.28 -25.08
C ARG A 7 -4.19 10.43 -26.02
N PRO A 8 -2.96 10.62 -25.50
CA PRO A 8 -1.79 10.75 -26.35
C PRO A 8 -1.50 9.43 -27.08
N ARG A 9 -0.85 9.53 -28.24
CA ARG A 9 -0.17 8.37 -28.81
C ARG A 9 1.02 8.03 -27.91
N ILE A 10 1.33 6.74 -27.79
CA ILE A 10 2.50 6.30 -27.01
C ILE A 10 3.76 6.89 -27.65
N ASP A 11 4.52 7.63 -26.84
CA ASP A 11 5.89 8.01 -27.19
C ASP A 11 6.82 6.84 -26.87
N TRP A 12 7.12 6.04 -27.90
CA TRP A 12 7.98 4.88 -27.76
C TRP A 12 9.41 5.25 -27.39
N GLN A 13 9.92 6.42 -27.80
CA GLN A 13 11.27 6.86 -27.43
C GLN A 13 11.34 7.16 -25.93
N MET A 14 10.32 7.82 -25.38
CA MET A 14 10.20 8.03 -23.94
C MET A 14 10.02 6.71 -23.20
N ALA A 15 9.23 5.78 -23.75
CA ALA A 15 9.04 4.46 -23.14
C ALA A 15 10.37 3.71 -23.00
N GLU A 16 11.31 3.81 -23.96
CA GLU A 16 12.63 3.16 -23.87
C GLU A 16 13.47 3.61 -22.66
N LEU A 17 13.19 4.79 -22.09
CA LEU A 17 13.84 5.24 -20.86
C LEU A 17 13.51 4.32 -19.66
N ARG A 18 12.43 3.52 -19.72
CA ARG A 18 12.10 2.54 -18.66
C ARG A 18 13.22 1.52 -18.40
N TYR A 19 14.10 1.29 -19.38
CA TYR A 19 15.25 0.40 -19.23
C TYR A 19 16.53 1.13 -18.78
N ARG A 20 16.53 2.47 -18.72
CA ARG A 20 17.67 3.26 -18.26
C ARG A 20 17.60 3.47 -16.75
N HIS A 21 18.56 2.91 -16.03
CA HIS A 21 18.65 3.00 -14.58
C HIS A 21 18.65 4.45 -14.08
N GLY A 22 17.82 4.74 -13.08
CA GLY A 22 17.77 6.05 -12.41
C GLY A 22 16.88 7.09 -13.10
N THR A 23 16.31 6.79 -14.26
CA THR A 23 15.33 7.68 -14.89
C THR A 23 13.98 7.60 -14.17
N VAL A 24 13.19 8.68 -14.23
CA VAL A 24 11.82 8.71 -13.66
C VAL A 24 10.94 7.62 -14.30
N GLN A 25 11.10 7.40 -15.60
CA GLN A 25 10.37 6.36 -16.35
C GLN A 25 10.68 4.97 -15.82
N GLN A 26 11.96 4.68 -15.57
CA GLN A 26 12.38 3.41 -14.98
C GLN A 26 11.86 3.24 -13.55
N GLN A 27 11.92 4.28 -12.73
CA GLN A 27 11.41 4.24 -11.35
C GLN A 27 9.89 3.96 -11.31
N ILE A 28 9.11 4.67 -12.13
CA ILE A 28 7.65 4.46 -12.22
C ILE A 28 7.34 3.07 -12.78
N PHE A 29 7.96 2.68 -13.89
CA PHE A 29 7.68 1.41 -14.55
C PHE A 29 8.02 0.22 -13.65
N ASN A 30 9.22 0.20 -13.06
CA ASN A 30 9.63 -0.88 -12.17
C ASN A 30 8.84 -0.87 -10.86
N GLY A 31 8.53 0.31 -10.32
CA GLY A 31 7.69 0.44 -9.13
C GLY A 31 6.30 -0.18 -9.32
N LEU A 32 5.67 0.09 -10.46
CA LEU A 32 4.38 -0.49 -10.85
C LEU A 32 4.49 -1.99 -11.14
N GLN A 33 5.52 -2.44 -11.86
CA GLN A 33 5.74 -3.87 -12.10
C GLN A 33 5.91 -4.64 -10.79
N LYS A 34 6.72 -4.12 -9.86
CA LYS A 34 6.91 -4.69 -8.52
C LYS A 34 5.56 -4.74 -7.78
N MET A 35 4.80 -3.65 -7.78
CA MET A 35 3.50 -3.58 -7.11
C MET A 35 2.52 -4.63 -7.66
N ILE A 36 2.46 -4.80 -8.99
CA ILE A 36 1.63 -5.82 -9.64
C ILE A 36 2.10 -7.23 -9.26
N ALA A 37 3.41 -7.48 -9.28
CA ALA A 37 3.98 -8.79 -8.94
C ALA A 37 3.66 -9.17 -7.49
N VAL A 38 3.91 -8.27 -6.53
CA VAL A 38 3.58 -8.49 -5.11
C VAL A 38 2.07 -8.64 -4.91
N ARG A 39 1.25 -7.78 -5.54
CA ARG A 39 -0.22 -7.89 -5.43
C ARG A 39 -0.72 -9.29 -5.80
N LYS A 40 -0.13 -9.92 -6.82
CA LYS A 40 -0.54 -11.25 -7.30
C LYS A 40 -0.24 -12.38 -6.31
N THR A 41 0.69 -12.18 -5.37
CA THR A 41 1.02 -13.18 -4.35
C THR A 41 0.20 -13.03 -3.07
N ILE A 42 -0.56 -11.94 -2.93
CA ILE A 42 -1.36 -11.64 -1.74
C ILE A 42 -2.81 -12.11 -1.99
N THR A 43 -3.19 -13.21 -1.36
CA THR A 43 -4.52 -13.80 -1.51
C THR A 43 -5.64 -12.90 -0.99
N ALA A 44 -5.42 -12.14 0.08
CA ALA A 44 -6.38 -11.14 0.58
C ALA A 44 -6.76 -10.04 -0.44
N PHE A 45 -5.95 -9.84 -1.49
CA PHE A 45 -6.21 -8.87 -2.55
C PHE A 45 -7.03 -9.43 -3.73
N ALA A 46 -7.40 -10.71 -3.69
CA ALA A 46 -8.38 -11.30 -4.60
C ALA A 46 -9.76 -10.63 -4.45
N ASP A 47 -10.58 -10.75 -5.49
CA ASP A 47 -11.85 -10.04 -5.59
C ASP A 47 -12.98 -10.75 -4.82
N TYR A 48 -12.92 -10.65 -3.49
CA TYR A 48 -13.94 -11.17 -2.59
C TYR A 48 -14.95 -10.10 -2.14
N ASN A 49 -14.92 -8.91 -2.77
CA ASN A 49 -15.72 -7.73 -2.37
C ASN A 49 -15.66 -7.42 -0.86
N ASN A 50 -14.49 -7.60 -0.26
CA ASN A 50 -14.28 -7.64 1.19
C ASN A 50 -13.43 -6.46 1.68
N ARG A 51 -13.64 -5.30 1.07
CA ARG A 51 -12.96 -4.06 1.47
C ARG A 51 -13.75 -3.40 2.60
N GLU A 52 -13.10 -3.24 3.75
CA GLU A 52 -13.62 -2.45 4.86
C GLU A 52 -12.83 -1.14 4.95
N LEU A 53 -13.50 0.00 4.80
CA LEU A 53 -12.87 1.31 5.02
C LEU A 53 -12.71 1.56 6.53
N LEU A 54 -11.54 2.01 6.95
CA LEU A 54 -11.27 2.33 8.36
C LEU A 54 -11.22 3.85 8.51
N ASP A 55 -12.12 4.38 9.33
CA ASP A 55 -12.06 5.78 9.74
C ASP A 55 -10.97 5.93 10.80
N THR A 56 -9.98 6.77 10.50
CA THR A 56 -8.82 7.01 11.38
C THR A 56 -8.89 8.37 12.06
N GLY A 57 -9.90 9.19 11.74
CA GLY A 57 -9.94 10.61 12.13
C GLY A 57 -8.87 11.50 11.48
N ASN A 58 -7.88 10.92 10.77
CA ASN A 58 -6.85 11.66 10.05
C ASN A 58 -7.25 11.85 8.57
N PRO A 59 -7.57 13.07 8.12
CA PRO A 59 -8.03 13.32 6.75
C PRO A 59 -6.93 13.14 5.68
N HIS A 60 -5.67 13.02 6.10
CA HIS A 60 -4.52 12.80 5.21
C HIS A 60 -4.25 11.31 4.94
N LEU A 61 -4.88 10.42 5.71
CA LEU A 61 -4.70 8.97 5.60
C LEU A 61 -5.91 8.32 4.94
N PHE A 62 -5.65 7.56 3.88
CA PHE A 62 -6.62 6.61 3.35
C PHE A 62 -6.29 5.22 3.85
N THR A 63 -7.18 4.66 4.66
CA THR A 63 -6.93 3.41 5.37
C THR A 63 -8.08 2.42 5.16
N PHE A 64 -7.76 1.19 4.80
CA PHE A 64 -8.76 0.12 4.64
C PHE A 64 -8.17 -1.25 4.89
N MET A 65 -9.03 -2.21 5.23
CA MET A 65 -8.70 -3.62 5.37
C MET A 65 -9.10 -4.40 4.12
N ARG A 66 -8.28 -5.40 3.78
CA ARG A 66 -8.62 -6.51 2.89
C ARG A 66 -8.38 -7.81 3.63
N SER A 67 -9.27 -8.77 3.47
CA SER A 67 -9.16 -10.07 4.15
C SER A 67 -9.19 -11.22 3.14
N ASN A 68 -9.19 -12.46 3.61
CA ASN A 68 -9.58 -13.60 2.80
C ASN A 68 -10.64 -14.37 3.58
N PRO A 69 -11.86 -14.53 3.04
CA PRO A 69 -12.92 -15.21 3.77
C PRO A 69 -12.67 -16.72 3.91
N PHE A 70 -11.70 -17.29 3.18
CA PHE A 70 -11.40 -18.72 3.17
C PHE A 70 -10.13 -19.09 3.95
N ILE A 71 -9.30 -18.12 4.30
CA ILE A 71 -8.04 -18.33 5.03
C ILE A 71 -8.09 -17.51 6.31
N GLU A 72 -8.04 -18.19 7.45
CA GLU A 72 -8.05 -17.54 8.75
C GLU A 72 -6.82 -16.63 8.89
N ASN A 73 -7.03 -15.42 9.42
CA ASN A 73 -5.99 -14.41 9.65
C ASN A 73 -5.23 -13.90 8.41
N ASP A 74 -5.67 -14.21 7.18
CA ASP A 74 -5.12 -13.60 5.96
C ASP A 74 -5.75 -12.21 5.76
N ASN A 75 -5.20 -11.23 6.49
CA ASN A 75 -5.63 -9.84 6.49
C ASN A 75 -4.47 -8.92 6.11
N VAL A 76 -4.81 -7.87 5.37
CA VAL A 76 -3.88 -6.83 4.94
C VAL A 76 -4.48 -5.46 5.23
N LEU A 77 -3.85 -4.75 6.15
CA LEU A 77 -4.11 -3.34 6.42
C LEU A 77 -3.40 -2.50 5.36
N VAL A 78 -4.18 -1.78 4.56
CA VAL A 78 -3.65 -0.81 3.60
C VAL A 78 -3.72 0.58 4.21
N VAL A 79 -2.59 1.27 4.26
CA VAL A 79 -2.48 2.66 4.72
C VAL A 79 -1.78 3.47 3.63
N ALA A 80 -2.35 4.60 3.22
CA ALA A 80 -1.72 5.51 2.26
C ALA A 80 -1.78 6.96 2.75
N ASN A 81 -0.62 7.63 2.77
CA ASN A 81 -0.49 9.03 3.10
C ASN A 81 -0.61 9.88 1.83
N PHE A 82 -1.62 10.76 1.78
CA PHE A 82 -1.86 11.68 0.68
C PHE A 82 -1.27 13.09 0.91
N ASP A 83 -0.54 13.29 2.01
CA ASP A 83 0.09 14.55 2.38
C ASP A 83 1.60 14.57 2.11
N GLY A 84 2.15 15.78 1.94
CA GLY A 84 3.58 16.03 1.77
C GLY A 84 4.39 15.97 3.08
N SER A 85 3.72 15.85 4.22
CA SER A 85 4.31 15.67 5.55
C SER A 85 4.11 14.24 6.08
N PRO A 86 5.00 13.76 6.98
CA PRO A 86 4.77 12.49 7.67
C PRO A 86 3.48 12.52 8.48
N GLN A 87 2.73 11.42 8.44
CA GLN A 87 1.49 11.24 9.18
C GLN A 87 1.61 10.04 10.13
N SER A 88 0.79 10.02 11.17
CA SER A 88 0.76 8.92 12.15
C SER A 88 -0.61 8.28 12.22
N LEU A 89 -0.63 6.96 12.42
CA LEU A 89 -1.82 6.17 12.69
C LEU A 89 -1.63 5.43 14.02
N THR A 90 -2.50 5.68 15.00
CA THR A 90 -2.57 4.89 16.23
C THR A 90 -3.20 3.54 15.90
N LEU A 91 -2.53 2.43 16.19
CA LEU A 91 -3.04 1.11 15.81
C LEU A 91 -4.18 0.66 16.72
N SER A 92 -4.14 0.97 18.01
CA SER A 92 -5.24 0.65 18.94
C SER A 92 -6.57 1.34 18.57
N ASP A 93 -6.54 2.47 17.85
CA ASP A 93 -7.76 3.17 17.42
C ASP A 93 -8.51 2.43 16.31
N LEU A 94 -7.87 1.45 15.66
CA LEU A 94 -8.51 0.61 14.64
C LEU A 94 -9.42 -0.50 15.25
N GLY A 95 -9.46 -0.58 16.58
CA GLY A 95 -10.35 -1.45 17.36
C GLY A 95 -9.97 -2.94 17.31
N PRO A 96 -10.82 -3.86 17.82
CA PRO A 96 -10.53 -5.30 17.85
C PRO A 96 -10.35 -5.95 16.46
N ARG A 97 -10.53 -5.17 15.39
CA ARG A 97 -10.36 -5.55 13.98
C ARG A 97 -8.90 -5.47 13.53
N SER A 98 -8.08 -4.65 14.20
CA SER A 98 -6.63 -4.62 14.03
C SER A 98 -5.98 -5.55 15.05
N ARG A 99 -6.03 -6.87 14.84
CA ARG A 99 -5.28 -7.85 15.64
C ARG A 99 -3.74 -7.70 15.50
N PHE A 100 -3.26 -6.49 15.20
CA PHE A 100 -1.88 -6.09 15.05
C PHE A 100 -1.25 -5.62 16.38
N GLU A 101 -2.01 -5.57 17.48
CA GLU A 101 -1.58 -4.99 18.77
C GLU A 101 -0.33 -5.67 19.37
N HIS A 102 0.04 -6.88 18.92
CA HIS A 102 1.15 -7.65 19.49
C HIS A 102 2.07 -8.34 18.46
N SER A 103 1.92 -8.05 17.17
CA SER A 103 2.67 -8.72 16.11
C SER A 103 3.64 -7.79 15.40
N GLN A 104 4.75 -8.35 14.90
CA GLN A 104 5.69 -7.60 14.08
C GLN A 104 5.05 -7.32 12.72
N LEU A 105 4.52 -6.10 12.56
CA LEU A 105 4.01 -5.67 11.28
C LEU A 105 5.11 -5.69 10.22
N ARG A 106 4.75 -6.21 9.05
CA ARG A 106 5.61 -6.21 7.88
C ARG A 106 4.88 -5.59 6.71
N ASP A 107 5.56 -4.69 6.01
CA ASP A 107 5.08 -4.20 4.73
C ASP A 107 5.35 -5.25 3.65
N LEU A 108 4.29 -5.86 3.14
CA LEU A 108 4.35 -6.87 2.09
C LEU A 108 4.93 -6.31 0.78
N TYR A 109 4.85 -4.99 0.55
CA TYR A 109 5.42 -4.37 -0.65
C TYR A 109 6.95 -4.20 -0.58
N SER A 110 7.47 -3.62 0.49
CA SER A 110 8.92 -3.40 0.65
C SER A 110 9.65 -4.57 1.30
N GLY A 111 8.95 -5.39 2.08
CA GLY A 111 9.51 -6.41 2.97
C GLY A 111 10.01 -5.83 4.29
N GLU A 112 10.00 -4.51 4.47
CA GLU A 112 10.49 -3.81 5.66
C GLU A 112 9.45 -3.82 6.79
N SER A 113 9.93 -3.79 8.04
CA SER A 113 9.08 -3.46 9.19
C SER A 113 8.91 -1.94 9.27
N PRO A 114 7.67 -1.41 9.28
CA PRO A 114 7.47 0.01 9.39
C PRO A 114 7.90 0.51 10.77
N ARG A 115 8.19 1.82 10.87
CA ARG A 115 8.55 2.43 12.15
C ARG A 115 7.31 2.57 13.03
N LEU A 116 7.39 1.98 14.21
CA LEU A 116 6.41 2.11 15.28
C LEU A 116 7.01 2.92 16.43
N PHE A 117 6.27 3.92 16.91
CA PHE A 117 6.65 4.70 18.08
C PHE A 117 5.45 4.83 19.02
N LYS A 118 5.51 4.20 20.20
CA LYS A 118 4.43 4.22 21.20
C LYS A 118 3.05 3.90 20.59
N ASP A 119 2.96 2.76 19.88
CA ASP A 119 1.77 2.31 19.14
C ASP A 119 1.39 3.15 17.88
N GLN A 120 2.14 4.21 17.58
CA GLN A 120 1.92 4.97 16.36
C GLN A 120 2.75 4.43 15.20
N LEU A 121 2.06 3.96 14.18
CA LEU A 121 2.63 3.73 12.86
C LEU A 121 2.94 5.08 12.22
N VAL A 122 4.19 5.29 11.81
CA VAL A 122 4.60 6.51 11.09
C VAL A 122 4.62 6.24 9.60
N ILE A 123 3.85 7.01 8.83
CA ILE A 123 3.75 6.94 7.37
C ILE A 123 4.44 8.17 6.76
N PRO A 124 5.60 8.00 6.09
CA PRO A 124 6.29 9.09 5.38
C PRO A 124 5.43 9.77 4.30
N PRO A 125 5.84 10.96 3.81
CA PRO A 125 5.15 11.67 2.73
C PRO A 125 4.92 10.78 1.50
N TYR A 126 3.69 10.79 0.99
CA TYR A 126 3.28 10.01 -0.20
C TYR A 126 3.58 8.51 -0.13
N ARG A 127 3.86 7.96 1.06
CA ARG A 127 4.14 6.54 1.25
C ARG A 127 2.84 5.79 1.50
N PHE A 128 2.83 4.53 1.09
CA PHE A 128 1.82 3.57 1.45
C PHE A 128 2.47 2.36 2.11
N TYR A 129 1.67 1.59 2.83
CA TYR A 129 2.04 0.30 3.39
C TYR A 129 0.95 -0.74 3.12
N TRP A 130 1.36 -1.98 2.86
CA TRP A 130 0.50 -3.15 2.86
C TRP A 130 0.91 -4.03 4.04
N LEU A 131 0.28 -3.81 5.20
CA LEU A 131 0.73 -4.39 6.46
C LEU A 131 0.02 -5.70 6.75
N SER A 132 0.80 -6.70 7.12
CA SER A 132 0.31 -7.96 7.65
C SER A 132 1.16 -8.37 8.85
N ASP A 133 0.57 -9.20 9.71
CA ASP A 133 1.22 -9.85 10.85
C ASP A 133 1.70 -11.27 10.54
N GLN A 134 1.36 -11.79 9.36
CA GLN A 134 1.81 -13.10 8.91
C GLN A 134 3.25 -13.02 8.39
N GLU A 135 4.09 -13.97 8.80
CA GLU A 135 5.31 -14.25 8.06
C GLU A 135 4.89 -14.88 6.71
N LEU A 136 5.20 -14.20 5.61
CA LEU A 136 5.18 -14.85 4.30
C LEU A 136 6.13 -16.06 4.39
N PRO A 137 5.69 -17.27 3.98
CA PRO A 137 6.49 -18.49 4.06
C PRO A 137 7.79 -18.40 3.23
#